data_AF-A0A6A3R991-F1
#
_entry.id   AF-A0A6A3R991-F1
#
_cell.length_a   1.000
_cell.length_b   1.000
_cell.length_c   1.000
_cell.angle_alpha   90.00
_cell.angle_beta   90.00
_cell.angle_gamma   90.00
#
_symmetry.space_group_name_H-M   'P 1'
#
loop_
_entity.id
_entity.type
_entity.pdbx_description
1 polymer ?
#
loop_
_entity_poly.entity_id
_entity_poly.type
_entity_poly.pdbx_seq_one_letter_code
_entity_poly.pdbx_strand_id
1 'polypeptide(L)'
;MASSELPIYDQFTFEVYIYLVPAQRVTVGLRRATADRVRAAAAAIAAIQEREGRRFGPIASHYLAVHVARQPEGAPIAVPDDDTTRQAIALGHAAAALSDEHDEIEEDAVEIEVELFGAWVKVRVKRSTLRTALRLSQHDIFSRGIFHGFQPEAMMPQGTDVPDSGQAAPVNDE
;
A
#
# COMPACT_ATOMS: atom_id res chain seq x y z
N MET A 1 84.69 -67.55 10.23
CA MET A 1 83.25 -67.85 10.36
C MET A 1 82.67 -66.94 11.44
N ALA A 2 82.19 -65.75 11.07
CA ALA A 2 81.28 -64.93 11.84
C ALA A 2 80.56 -64.04 10.82
N SER A 3 79.33 -64.43 10.48
CA SER A 3 78.48 -63.73 9.52
C SER A 3 77.96 -62.45 10.16
N SER A 4 78.28 -61.29 9.59
CA SER A 4 77.71 -60.01 9.97
C SER A 4 76.51 -59.72 9.07
N GLU A 5 75.33 -60.20 9.48
CA GLU A 5 74.06 -59.78 8.88
C GLU A 5 73.66 -58.44 9.47
N LEU A 6 73.85 -57.37 8.68
CA LEU A 6 73.39 -56.02 9.00
C LEU A 6 71.85 -55.99 8.99
N PRO A 7 71.19 -55.27 9.91
CA PRO A 7 69.75 -55.10 9.87
C PRO A 7 69.36 -54.39 8.58
N ILE A 8 68.60 -55.09 7.74
CA ILE A 8 67.96 -54.51 6.57
C ILE A 8 66.86 -53.59 7.12
N TYR A 9 66.81 -52.35 6.64
CA TYR A 9 65.85 -51.26 6.95
C TYR A 9 66.24 -50.33 8.13
N ASP A 10 67.10 -49.35 7.85
CA ASP A 10 67.39 -48.22 8.75
C ASP A 10 66.47 -47.00 8.52
N GLN A 11 65.51 -47.08 7.59
CA GLN A 11 64.56 -45.99 7.39
C GLN A 11 63.30 -46.44 6.65
N PHE A 12 62.14 -46.15 7.22
CA PHE A 12 60.84 -46.25 6.57
C PHE A 12 60.17 -44.88 6.66
N THR A 13 59.72 -44.36 5.51
CA THR A 13 59.00 -43.09 5.42
C THR A 13 57.52 -43.37 5.26
N PHE A 14 56.72 -42.84 6.17
CA PHE A 14 55.26 -42.95 6.16
C PHE A 14 54.67 -41.64 5.66
N GLU A 15 54.03 -41.66 4.49
CA GLU A 15 53.25 -40.52 3.99
C GLU A 15 51.77 -40.73 4.31
N VAL A 16 51.20 -39.79 5.08
CA VAL A 16 49.78 -39.78 5.42
C VAL A 16 49.10 -38.66 4.69
N TYR A 17 48.11 -39.00 3.87
CA TYR A 17 47.21 -38.04 3.26
C TYR A 17 45.92 -37.99 4.06
N ILE A 18 45.80 -36.96 4.89
CA ILE A 18 44.56 -36.67 5.62
C ILE A 18 43.69 -35.78 4.74
N TYR A 19 42.61 -36.35 4.21
CA TYR A 19 41.59 -35.58 3.53
C TYR A 19 40.67 -34.90 4.55
N LEU A 20 40.92 -33.61 4.77
CA LEU A 20 40.02 -32.77 5.56
C LEU A 20 38.85 -32.36 4.67
N VAL A 21 37.62 -32.69 5.08
CA VAL A 21 36.43 -32.05 4.53
C VAL A 21 36.54 -30.56 4.87
N PRO A 22 36.41 -29.64 3.89
CA PRO A 22 36.43 -28.22 4.21
C PRO A 22 35.32 -27.95 5.21
N ALA A 23 35.68 -27.46 6.40
CA ALA A 23 34.73 -26.88 7.34
C ALA A 23 33.85 -25.94 6.52
N GLN A 24 32.52 -26.10 6.59
CA GLN A 24 31.58 -25.25 5.86
C GLN A 24 32.03 -23.81 6.03
N ARG A 25 32.63 -23.24 4.98
CA ARG A 25 32.95 -21.84 4.97
C ARG A 25 31.60 -21.17 5.17
N VAL A 26 31.43 -20.45 6.27
CA VAL A 26 30.34 -19.50 6.39
C VAL A 26 30.49 -18.62 5.15
N THR A 27 29.66 -18.86 4.15
CA THR A 27 29.78 -18.19 2.86
C THR A 27 29.56 -16.73 3.16
N VAL A 28 30.64 -15.94 3.06
CA VAL A 28 30.65 -14.48 3.20
C VAL A 28 30.01 -13.86 1.95
N GLY A 29 28.81 -14.33 1.60
CA GLY A 29 28.12 -14.01 0.36
C GLY A 29 26.62 -14.22 0.51
N LEU A 30 25.85 -13.51 -0.32
CA LEU A 30 24.40 -13.59 -0.31
C LEU A 30 23.94 -15.04 -0.51
N ARG A 31 23.06 -15.49 0.38
CA ARG A 31 22.39 -16.77 0.33
C ARG A 31 21.23 -16.72 -0.66
N ARG A 32 20.78 -17.88 -1.13
CA ARG A 32 19.52 -17.99 -1.86
C ARG A 32 18.35 -17.74 -0.90
N ALA A 33 17.43 -16.87 -1.31
CA ALA A 33 16.12 -16.70 -0.68
C ALA A 33 15.20 -17.88 -1.07
N THR A 34 15.29 -18.97 -0.31
CA THR A 34 14.34 -20.10 -0.44
C THR A 34 13.03 -19.76 0.25
N ALA A 35 11.93 -20.44 -0.13
CA ALA A 35 10.61 -20.16 0.41
C ALA A 35 10.56 -20.21 1.94
N ASP A 36 11.22 -21.20 2.55
CA ASP A 36 11.27 -21.34 4.01
C ASP A 36 12.03 -20.20 4.69
N ARG A 37 13.10 -19.71 4.06
CA ARG A 37 13.88 -18.56 4.57
C ARG A 37 13.11 -17.26 4.43
N VAL A 38 12.40 -17.07 3.32
CA VAL A 38 11.53 -15.90 3.14
C VAL A 38 10.41 -15.91 4.18
N ARG A 39 9.84 -17.09 4.49
CA ARG A 39 8.82 -17.22 5.54
C ARG A 39 9.39 -16.90 6.94
N ALA A 40 10.56 -17.41 7.27
CA ALA A 40 11.23 -17.10 8.53
C ALA A 40 11.60 -15.61 8.63
N ALA A 41 12.12 -15.03 7.54
CA ALA A 41 12.43 -13.60 7.46
C ALA A 41 11.18 -12.73 7.62
N ALA A 42 10.07 -13.09 6.97
CA ALA A 42 8.80 -12.38 7.11
C ALA A 42 8.29 -12.39 8.56
N ALA A 43 8.40 -13.51 9.27
CA ALA A 43 8.03 -13.59 10.68
C ALA A 43 8.93 -12.70 11.57
N ALA A 44 10.24 -12.71 11.32
CA ALA A 44 11.18 -11.86 12.05
C ALA A 44 10.92 -10.36 11.80
N ILE A 45 10.64 -10.00 10.55
CA ILE A 45 10.27 -8.64 10.17
C ILE A 45 8.96 -8.22 10.83
N ALA A 46 7.94 -9.08 10.89
CA ALA A 46 6.69 -8.78 11.57
C ALA A 46 6.89 -8.48 13.07
N ALA A 47 7.75 -9.25 13.75
CA ALA A 47 8.08 -9.02 15.16
C ALA A 47 8.82 -7.67 15.38
N ILE A 48 9.68 -7.27 14.43
CA ILE A 48 10.36 -5.96 14.46
C ILE A 48 9.36 -4.82 14.22
N GLN A 49 8.45 -4.99 13.26
CA GLN A 49 7.39 -4.00 12.98
C GLN A 49 6.51 -3.76 14.20
N GLU A 50 6.14 -4.82 14.92
CA GLU A 50 5.36 -4.73 16.16
C GLU A 50 6.13 -3.99 17.27
N ARG A 51 7.42 -4.30 17.44
CA ARG A 51 8.28 -3.66 18.45
C ARG A 51 8.56 -2.18 18.16
N GLU A 52 8.76 -1.82 16.90
CA GLU A 52 9.15 -0.46 16.48
C GLU A 52 7.96 0.43 16.11
N GLY A 53 6.75 -0.13 16.04
CA GLY A 53 5.54 0.61 15.65
C GLY A 53 5.53 1.07 14.19
N ARG A 54 6.44 0.55 13.35
CA ARG A 54 6.51 0.85 11.92
C ARG A 54 5.86 -0.28 11.14
N ARG A 55 4.89 0.05 10.27
CA ARG A 55 4.23 -0.93 9.40
C ARG A 55 4.63 -0.71 7.96
N PHE A 56 5.11 -1.77 7.30
CA PHE A 56 5.40 -1.75 5.87
C PHE A 56 4.20 -2.29 5.08
N GLY A 57 3.92 -1.69 3.92
CA GLY A 57 2.93 -2.22 2.99
C GLY A 57 3.32 -3.63 2.50
N PRO A 58 2.40 -4.38 1.86
CA PRO A 58 2.65 -5.77 1.42
C PRO A 58 3.86 -5.90 0.50
N ILE A 59 4.04 -4.93 -0.40
CA ILE A 59 5.13 -4.89 -1.38
C ILE A 59 6.49 -4.69 -0.70
N ALA A 60 6.60 -3.64 0.14
CA ALA A 60 7.80 -3.36 0.91
C ALA A 60 8.14 -4.51 1.88
N SER A 61 7.13 -5.09 2.54
CA SER A 61 7.30 -6.25 3.42
C SER A 61 7.86 -7.46 2.68
N HIS A 62 7.36 -7.75 1.48
CA HIS A 62 7.84 -8.85 0.67
C HIS A 62 9.29 -8.63 0.20
N TYR A 63 9.59 -7.43 -0.29
CA TYR A 63 10.96 -7.07 -0.67
C TYR A 63 11.93 -7.24 0.50
N LEU A 64 11.59 -6.72 1.67
CA LEU A 64 12.40 -6.87 2.88
C LEU A 64 12.60 -8.35 3.25
N ALA A 65 11.54 -9.16 3.20
CA ALA A 65 11.63 -10.59 3.51
C ALA A 65 12.59 -11.31 2.57
N VAL A 66 12.57 -10.98 1.27
CA VAL A 66 13.53 -11.51 0.30
C VAL A 66 14.95 -11.01 0.56
N HIS A 67 15.11 -9.73 0.89
CA HIS A 67 16.41 -9.14 1.20
C HIS A 67 17.04 -9.82 2.42
N VAL A 68 16.30 -9.92 3.52
CA VAL A 68 16.74 -10.57 4.77
C VAL A 68 17.00 -12.07 4.56
N ALA A 69 16.17 -12.77 3.77
CA ALA A 69 16.39 -14.19 3.47
C ALA A 69 17.69 -14.46 2.69
N ARG A 70 18.26 -13.44 2.02
CA ARG A 70 19.56 -13.53 1.35
C ARG A 70 20.72 -13.24 2.29
N GLN A 71 20.48 -12.65 3.46
CA GLN A 71 21.56 -12.35 4.40
C GLN A 71 22.07 -13.62 5.08
N PRO A 72 23.36 -13.64 5.49
CA PRO A 72 23.90 -14.72 6.30
C PRO A 72 23.21 -14.77 7.66
N GLU A 73 23.33 -15.92 8.32
CA GLU A 73 22.71 -16.15 9.63
C GLU A 73 23.35 -15.25 10.69
N GLY A 74 22.52 -14.64 11.53
CA GLY A 74 22.97 -13.68 12.54
C GLY A 74 23.26 -12.27 11.99
N ALA A 75 23.05 -12.02 10.69
CA ALA A 75 23.10 -10.66 10.17
C ALA A 75 22.00 -9.80 10.83
N PRO A 76 22.31 -8.53 11.19
CA PRO A 76 21.32 -7.64 11.74
C PRO A 76 20.20 -7.40 10.71
N ILE A 77 18.96 -7.53 11.15
CA ILE A 77 17.80 -7.22 10.33
C ILE A 77 17.63 -5.70 10.35
N ALA A 78 18.07 -5.05 9.29
CA ALA A 78 17.88 -3.63 9.06
C ALA A 78 17.05 -3.43 7.79
N VAL A 79 16.24 -2.36 7.80
CA VAL A 79 15.55 -1.88 6.60
C VAL A 79 16.63 -1.29 5.67
N PRO A 80 16.79 -1.79 4.45
CA PRO A 80 17.74 -1.22 3.51
C PRO A 80 17.34 0.21 3.13
N ASP A 81 18.29 1.15 3.14
CA ASP A 81 18.08 2.50 2.62
C ASP A 81 18.46 2.55 1.13
N ASP A 82 17.76 1.74 0.32
CA ASP A 82 17.95 1.66 -1.12
C ASP A 82 16.74 2.21 -1.89
N ASP A 83 16.96 2.55 -3.17
CA ASP A 83 15.91 3.07 -4.05
C ASP A 83 14.73 2.10 -4.18
N THR A 84 15.02 0.80 -4.19
CA THR A 84 14.00 -0.24 -4.31
C THR A 84 13.06 -0.26 -3.11
N THR A 85 13.58 -0.08 -1.90
CA THR A 85 12.80 -0.01 -0.66
C THR A 85 11.92 1.22 -0.67
N ARG A 86 12.48 2.38 -1.05
CA ARG A 86 11.71 3.63 -1.18
C ARG A 86 10.60 3.50 -2.21
N GLN A 87 10.88 2.91 -3.37
CA GLN A 87 9.89 2.66 -4.41
C GLN A 87 8.82 1.65 -3.96
N ALA A 88 9.20 0.58 -3.26
CA ALA A 88 8.26 -0.42 -2.75
C ALA A 88 7.30 0.17 -1.71
N ILE A 89 7.78 1.10 -0.89
CA ILE A 89 6.95 1.87 0.05
C ILE A 89 6.01 2.80 -0.72
N ALA A 90 6.53 3.59 -1.67
CA ALA A 90 5.73 4.51 -2.48
C ALA A 90 4.63 3.77 -3.28
N LEU A 91 4.94 2.61 -3.85
CA LEU A 91 3.97 1.78 -4.56
C LEU A 91 2.92 1.21 -3.62
N GLY A 92 3.30 0.86 -2.38
CA GLY A 92 2.35 0.48 -1.33
C GLY A 92 1.35 1.59 -1.01
N HIS A 93 1.81 2.85 -0.93
CA HIS A 93 0.94 4.00 -0.73
C HIS A 93 0.02 4.25 -1.92
N ALA A 94 0.54 4.17 -3.14
CA ALA A 94 -0.26 4.32 -4.36
C ALA A 94 -1.33 3.23 -4.47
N ALA A 95 -1.00 1.98 -4.14
CA ALA A 95 -1.94 0.88 -4.14
C ALA A 95 -3.05 1.05 -3.09
N ALA A 96 -2.73 1.59 -1.91
CA ALA A 96 -3.73 1.91 -0.90
C ALA A 96 -4.69 3.01 -1.39
N ALA A 97 -4.17 4.09 -1.97
CA ALA A 97 -4.99 5.17 -2.52
C ALA A 97 -5.94 4.69 -3.65
N LEU A 98 -5.47 3.79 -4.51
CA LEU A 98 -6.32 3.18 -5.55
C LEU A 98 -7.41 2.26 -4.98
N SER A 99 -7.18 1.66 -3.81
CA SER A 99 -8.20 0.85 -3.13
C SER A 99 -9.30 1.75 -2.58
N ASP A 100 -8.93 2.88 -1.98
CA ASP A 100 -9.88 3.88 -1.49
C ASP A 100 -10.74 4.43 -2.65
N GLU A 101 -10.16 4.67 -3.83
CA GLU A 101 -10.92 5.05 -5.03
C GLU A 101 -11.91 3.98 -5.50
N HIS A 102 -11.62 2.68 -5.33
CA HIS A 102 -12.57 1.62 -5.67
C HIS A 102 -13.73 1.54 -4.69
N ASP A 103 -13.50 1.79 -3.40
CA ASP A 103 -14.58 1.86 -2.41
C ASP A 103 -15.50 3.06 -2.69
N GLU A 104 -14.98 4.18 -3.21
CA GLU A 104 -15.81 5.31 -3.69
C GLU A 104 -16.68 4.95 -4.92
N ILE A 105 -16.28 3.96 -5.72
CA ILE A 105 -17.10 3.45 -6.84
C ILE A 105 -18.29 2.63 -6.32
N GLU A 106 -18.18 1.98 -5.15
CA GLU A 106 -19.35 1.32 -4.52
C GLU A 106 -20.36 2.33 -3.97
N GLU A 107 -19.91 3.52 -3.53
CA GLU A 107 -20.78 4.66 -3.19
C GLU A 107 -21.46 5.30 -4.42
N ASP A 108 -21.12 4.90 -5.65
CA ASP A 108 -21.69 5.46 -6.87
C ASP A 108 -23.13 5.00 -7.16
N ALA A 109 -23.74 4.18 -6.30
CA ALA A 109 -25.13 3.74 -6.47
C ALA A 109 -26.11 4.66 -5.73
N VAL A 110 -26.92 5.41 -6.46
CA VAL A 110 -27.91 6.37 -5.94
C VAL A 110 -29.32 5.91 -6.28
N GLU A 111 -30.29 6.14 -5.38
CA GLU A 111 -31.71 5.95 -5.68
C GLU A 111 -32.30 7.17 -6.37
N ILE A 112 -32.97 6.97 -7.50
CA ILE A 112 -33.73 8.00 -8.21
C ILE A 112 -35.20 7.60 -8.29
N GLU A 113 -36.08 8.59 -8.33
CA GLU A 113 -37.49 8.39 -8.61
C GLU A 113 -37.75 8.53 -10.11
N VAL A 114 -38.37 7.52 -10.71
CA VAL A 114 -38.73 7.50 -12.14
C VAL A 114 -40.22 7.18 -12.24
N GLU A 115 -40.91 7.92 -13.10
CA GLU A 115 -42.31 7.63 -13.42
C GLU A 115 -42.37 6.44 -14.39
N LEU A 116 -42.93 5.33 -13.92
CA LEU A 116 -43.17 4.13 -14.71
C LEU A 116 -44.66 3.80 -14.64
N PHE A 117 -45.31 3.72 -15.80
CA PHE A 117 -46.74 3.39 -15.91
C PHE A 117 -47.67 4.28 -15.06
N GLY A 118 -47.31 5.57 -14.90
CA GLY A 118 -48.08 6.55 -14.13
C GLY A 118 -47.88 6.48 -12.60
N ALA A 119 -46.89 5.72 -12.13
CA ALA A 119 -46.49 5.66 -10.72
C ALA A 119 -45.01 6.03 -10.54
N TRP A 120 -44.69 6.76 -9.47
CA TRP A 120 -43.32 7.07 -9.09
C TRP A 120 -42.67 5.86 -8.40
N VAL A 121 -41.62 5.33 -9.01
CA VAL A 121 -40.89 4.15 -8.51
C VAL A 121 -39.44 4.54 -8.21
N LYS A 122 -38.94 4.12 -7.04
CA LYS A 122 -37.54 4.28 -6.67
C LYS A 122 -36.70 3.19 -7.32
N VAL A 123 -35.68 3.59 -8.09
CA VAL A 123 -34.77 2.70 -8.79
C VAL A 123 -33.34 3.05 -8.41
N ARG A 124 -32.53 2.03 -8.08
CA ARG A 124 -31.11 2.19 -7.79
C ARG A 124 -30.33 2.21 -9.10
N VAL A 125 -29.62 3.31 -9.36
CA VAL A 125 -28.84 3.53 -10.57
C VAL A 125 -27.41 3.94 -10.24
N LYS A 126 -26.47 3.65 -11.15
CA LYS A 126 -25.09 4.16 -11.03
C LYS A 126 -25.06 5.63 -11.41
N ARG A 127 -24.62 6.49 -10.50
CA ARG A 127 -24.49 7.94 -10.67
C ARG A 127 -23.51 8.28 -11.79
N SER A 128 -22.41 7.54 -11.98
CA SER A 128 -21.52 7.68 -13.13
C SER A 128 -22.24 7.49 -14.48
N THR A 129 -23.14 6.50 -14.55
CA THR A 129 -23.92 6.21 -15.76
C THR A 129 -24.95 7.31 -16.02
N LEU A 130 -25.63 7.76 -14.96
CA LEU A 130 -26.60 8.86 -15.03
C LEU A 130 -25.92 10.17 -15.49
N ARG A 131 -24.76 10.52 -14.91
CA ARG A 131 -23.98 11.70 -15.29
C ARG A 131 -23.50 11.62 -16.74
N THR A 132 -23.04 10.45 -17.17
CA THR A 132 -22.65 10.22 -18.58
C THR A 132 -23.82 10.43 -19.53
N ALA A 133 -25.00 9.87 -19.20
CA ALA A 133 -26.21 10.05 -20.00
C ALA A 133 -26.64 11.53 -20.09
N LEU A 134 -26.48 12.28 -18.99
CA LEU A 134 -26.78 13.71 -18.91
C LEU A 134 -25.63 14.62 -19.38
N ARG A 135 -24.52 14.05 -19.88
CA ARG A 135 -23.29 14.77 -20.26
C ARG A 135 -22.71 15.68 -19.16
N LEU A 136 -22.86 15.26 -17.91
CA LEU A 136 -22.25 15.91 -16.75
C LEU A 136 -20.83 15.37 -16.53
N SER A 137 -19.94 16.20 -15.96
CA SER A 137 -18.58 15.81 -15.57
C SER A 137 -18.60 14.57 -14.67
N GLN A 138 -17.61 13.68 -14.65
CA GLN A 138 -17.63 12.53 -13.72
C GLN A 138 -17.16 12.88 -12.30
N HIS A 139 -16.46 14.01 -12.12
CA HIS A 139 -15.99 14.47 -10.82
C HIS A 139 -16.98 15.46 -10.18
N ASP A 140 -17.06 15.43 -8.86
CA ASP A 140 -17.87 16.38 -8.09
C ASP A 140 -17.13 17.72 -7.97
N ILE A 141 -17.51 18.66 -8.84
CA ILE A 141 -16.94 20.02 -8.89
C ILE A 141 -17.33 20.89 -7.70
N PHE A 142 -18.41 20.57 -6.99
CA PHE A 142 -18.97 21.43 -5.94
C PHE A 142 -18.53 21.01 -4.54
N SER A 143 -18.30 19.71 -4.30
CA SER A 143 -17.82 19.23 -3.00
C SER A 143 -16.30 19.03 -2.94
N ARG A 144 -15.64 18.71 -4.06
CA ARG A 144 -14.23 18.27 -4.08
C ARG A 144 -13.30 19.11 -4.98
N GLY A 145 -13.82 20.09 -5.73
CA GLY A 145 -13.03 21.03 -6.54
C GLY A 145 -12.92 22.43 -5.92
N ILE A 146 -12.09 23.32 -6.48
CA ILE A 146 -11.75 24.72 -6.07
C ILE A 146 -12.90 25.60 -5.51
N PHE A 147 -14.16 25.19 -5.65
CA PHE A 147 -15.36 25.84 -5.15
C PHE A 147 -15.92 25.23 -3.84
N HIS A 148 -15.14 24.50 -3.05
CA HIS A 148 -15.59 23.88 -1.76
C HIS A 148 -16.23 24.88 -0.76
N GLY A 149 -15.98 26.18 -0.92
CA GLY A 149 -16.58 27.25 -0.11
C GLY A 149 -17.91 27.79 -0.65
N PHE A 150 -18.40 27.34 -1.79
CA PHE A 150 -19.66 27.82 -2.36
C PHE A 150 -20.85 27.07 -1.75
N GLN A 151 -21.39 27.63 -0.67
CA GLN A 151 -22.64 27.20 -0.07
C GLN A 151 -23.79 28.08 -0.62
N PRO A 152 -24.57 27.61 -1.62
CA PRO A 152 -25.66 28.42 -2.19
C PRO A 152 -26.74 28.76 -1.15
N GLU A 153 -26.94 27.91 -0.15
CA GLU A 153 -27.91 28.10 0.95
C GLU A 153 -27.56 29.29 1.85
N ALA A 154 -26.27 29.63 1.99
CA ALA A 154 -25.82 30.77 2.79
C ALA A 154 -26.01 32.12 2.06
N MET A 155 -26.25 32.09 0.74
CA MET A 155 -26.29 33.28 -0.11
C MET A 155 -27.70 33.68 -0.55
N MET A 156 -28.71 32.86 -0.24
CA MET A 156 -30.12 33.23 -0.38
C MET A 156 -30.45 34.17 0.79
N PRO A 157 -30.69 35.49 0.58
CA PRO A 157 -31.34 36.27 1.63
C PRO A 157 -32.67 35.59 1.91
N GLN A 158 -32.89 35.18 3.16
CA GLN A 158 -34.23 34.77 3.59
C GLN A 158 -35.14 35.95 3.25
N GLY A 159 -36.04 35.75 2.29
CA GLY A 159 -36.91 36.80 1.79
C GLY A 159 -37.66 37.41 2.97
N THR A 160 -37.23 38.58 3.42
CA THR A 160 -38.06 39.39 4.31
C THR A 160 -39.19 39.91 3.44
N ASP A 161 -40.39 39.38 3.68
CA ASP A 161 -41.64 39.89 3.11
C ASP A 161 -41.68 41.41 3.34
N VAL A 162 -41.64 42.17 2.24
CA VAL A 162 -41.76 43.63 2.27
C VAL A 162 -43.24 43.95 2.49
N PRO A 163 -43.61 44.70 3.54
CA PRO A 163 -45.00 45.08 3.73
C PRO A 163 -45.43 46.07 2.64
N ASP A 164 -46.55 45.78 1.97
CA ASP A 164 -47.15 46.58 0.91
C ASP A 164 -47.79 47.85 1.50
N SER A 165 -47.02 48.93 1.60
CA SER A 165 -47.53 50.26 1.97
C SER A 165 -47.92 51.04 0.71
N GLY A 166 -49.04 50.64 0.13
CA GLY A 166 -49.76 51.41 -0.89
C GLY A 166 -50.18 52.78 -0.34
N GLN A 167 -49.50 53.82 -0.80
CA GLN A 167 -49.73 55.20 -0.45
C GLN A 167 -51.06 55.69 -1.06
N ALA A 168 -52.07 55.91 -0.21
CA ALA A 168 -53.28 56.62 -0.59
C ALA A 168 -52.96 58.10 -0.83
N ALA A 169 -53.24 58.59 -2.03
CA ALA A 169 -53.14 60.00 -2.38
C ALA A 169 -54.16 60.84 -1.57
N PRO A 170 -53.79 62.02 -1.03
CA PRO A 170 -54.80 62.96 -0.62
C PRO A 170 -55.41 63.62 -1.86
N VAL A 171 -56.73 63.48 -1.96
CA VAL A 171 -57.64 64.23 -2.82
C VAL A 171 -57.49 65.72 -2.49
N ASN A 172 -57.21 66.53 -3.51
CA ASN A 172 -57.33 67.99 -3.39
C ASN A 172 -58.81 68.37 -3.45
N ASP A 173 -59.33 68.95 -2.37
CA ASP A 173 -60.58 69.70 -2.37
C ASP A 173 -60.29 71.18 -2.11
N GLU A 174 -60.93 72.00 -2.95
CA GLU A 174 -61.17 73.46 -2.94
C GLU A 174 -60.01 74.45 -3.15
#